data_AF-A0A969JVR8-F1
#
_entry.id   AF-A0A969JVR8-F1
#
_cell.length_a   1.000
_cell.length_b   1.000
_cell.length_c   1.000
_cell.angle_alpha   90.00
_cell.angle_beta   90.00
_cell.angle_gamma   90.00
#
_symmetry.space_group_name_H-M   'P 1'
#
loop_
_entity.id
_entity.type
_entity.pdbx_description
1 polymer ?
#
loop_
_entity_poly.entity_id
_entity_poly.type
_entity_poly.pdbx_seq_one_letter_code
_entity_poly.pdbx_strand_id
1 'polypeptide(L)'
;MRANRPPRGAHAPGKFFYDNNWDVSALAAIIERATGKGLGQLIDEWLAQPTGMQDFLPEHVIYRTADTSAHRQFIIYMSARDLARLGALFLEDGRWGDVQVVPGAWLDESTTRYSSLSDAGLFDGYGYLWWLDTDIYTDFETVWGRRVGWSVHDHRSRQRVGGGDAQGYGAATWRSA
;
A
#
# COMPACT_ATOMS: atom_id res chain seq x y z
N MET A 1 12.98 16.28 3.09
CA MET A 1 13.55 14.95 2.82
C MET A 1 15.05 14.98 2.50
N ARG A 2 15.56 15.75 1.51
CA ARG A 2 16.98 15.67 1.11
C ARG A 2 18.03 15.95 2.21
N ALA A 3 17.73 16.81 3.18
CA ALA A 3 18.67 17.21 4.23
C ALA A 3 19.06 16.08 5.19
N ASN A 4 18.19 15.09 5.41
CA ASN A 4 18.41 14.01 6.37
C ASN A 4 18.72 12.67 5.69
N ARG A 5 18.99 12.68 4.37
CA ARG A 5 19.30 11.45 3.64
C ARG A 5 20.70 10.96 4.01
N PRO A 6 20.85 9.72 4.52
CA PRO A 6 22.17 9.18 4.82
C PRO A 6 23.04 9.09 3.56
N PRO A 7 24.36 9.23 3.68
CA PRO A 7 25.28 8.98 2.57
C PRO A 7 25.09 7.58 1.99
N ARG A 8 25.35 7.43 0.68
CA ARG A 8 25.28 6.11 0.03
C ARG A 8 26.26 5.15 0.71
N GLY A 9 25.78 3.97 1.10
CA GLY A 9 26.59 2.93 1.75
C GLY A 9 26.81 3.15 3.25
N ALA A 10 26.19 4.17 3.87
CA ALA A 10 26.30 4.38 5.32
C ALA A 10 25.68 3.26 6.17
N HIS A 11 24.73 2.51 5.60
CA HIS A 11 24.09 1.36 6.24
C HIS A 11 24.07 0.16 5.30
N ALA A 12 24.22 -1.04 5.85
CA ALA A 12 24.03 -2.28 5.10
C ALA A 12 22.54 -2.50 4.73
N PRO A 13 22.23 -3.23 3.65
CA PRO A 13 20.85 -3.57 3.31
C PRO A 13 20.10 -4.22 4.48
N GLY A 14 18.87 -3.77 4.72
CA GLY A 14 18.01 -4.27 5.81
C GLY A 14 18.43 -3.85 7.23
N LYS A 15 19.38 -2.93 7.39
CA LYS A 15 19.83 -2.45 8.71
C LYS A 15 19.36 -1.05 9.09
N PHE A 16 18.80 -0.30 8.15
CA PHE A 16 18.32 1.05 8.39
C PHE A 16 17.15 1.38 7.48
N PHE A 17 16.11 1.99 8.04
CA PHE A 17 14.96 2.46 7.30
C PHE A 17 15.10 3.94 6.98
N TYR A 18 14.87 4.30 5.72
CA TYR A 18 14.79 5.68 5.28
C TYR A 18 13.79 5.75 4.13
N ASP A 19 12.70 6.47 4.32
CA ASP A 19 11.67 6.62 3.30
C ASP A 19 12.21 7.41 2.08
N ASN A 20 12.11 6.78 0.90
CA ASN A 20 12.73 7.25 -0.33
C ASN A 20 11.93 6.85 -1.58
N ASN A 21 11.28 7.83 -2.20
CA ASN A 21 10.48 7.69 -3.40
C ASN A 21 11.22 7.06 -4.60
N TRP A 22 12.56 7.14 -4.63
CA TRP A 22 13.35 6.55 -5.71
C TRP A 22 13.36 5.03 -5.67
N ASP A 23 13.23 4.42 -4.50
CA ASP A 23 13.22 2.96 -4.36
C ASP A 23 11.92 2.38 -4.93
N VAL A 24 10.80 3.08 -4.76
CA VAL A 24 9.52 2.76 -5.41
C VAL A 24 9.60 2.90 -6.93
N SER A 25 10.33 3.92 -7.42
CA SER A 25 10.56 4.11 -8.86
C SER A 25 11.40 2.98 -9.46
N ALA A 26 12.36 2.44 -8.70
CA ALA A 26 13.13 1.26 -9.11
C ALA A 26 12.24 0.00 -9.17
N LEU A 27 11.35 -0.20 -8.19
CA LEU A 27 10.38 -1.29 -8.20
C LEU A 27 9.48 -1.25 -9.44
N ALA A 28 8.98 -0.06 -9.80
CA ALA A 28 8.22 0.13 -11.04
C ALA A 28 9.03 -0.27 -12.29
N ALA A 29 10.30 0.14 -12.38
CA ALA A 29 11.14 -0.24 -13.51
C ALA A 29 11.37 -1.77 -13.58
N ILE A 30 11.48 -2.44 -12.43
CA ILE A 30 11.62 -3.90 -12.35
C ILE A 30 10.38 -4.60 -12.90
N ILE A 31 9.19 -4.20 -12.44
CA ILE A 31 7.95 -4.86 -12.87
C ILE A 31 7.63 -4.61 -14.34
N GLU A 32 7.89 -3.40 -14.84
CA GLU A 32 7.75 -3.08 -16.26
C GLU A 32 8.69 -3.93 -17.12
N ARG A 33 9.95 -4.11 -16.69
CA ARG A 33 10.92 -4.94 -17.40
C ARG A 33 10.55 -6.42 -17.36
N ALA A 34 10.05 -6.91 -16.23
CA ALA A 34 9.69 -8.31 -16.05
C ALA A 34 8.46 -8.70 -16.87
N THR A 35 7.50 -7.78 -17.03
CA THR A 35 6.22 -8.04 -17.71
C THR A 35 6.19 -7.56 -19.16
N GLY A 36 7.04 -6.60 -19.52
CA GLY A 36 6.98 -5.90 -20.80
C GLY A 36 5.82 -4.91 -20.93
N LYS A 37 5.09 -4.63 -19.83
CA LYS A 37 3.90 -3.77 -19.81
C LYS A 37 4.14 -2.54 -18.93
N GLY A 38 3.49 -1.43 -19.26
CA GLY A 38 3.53 -0.21 -18.42
C GLY A 38 2.66 -0.37 -17.17
N LEU A 39 2.98 0.35 -16.09
CA LEU A 39 2.23 0.29 -14.82
C LEU A 39 0.73 0.51 -15.00
N GLY A 40 0.31 1.49 -15.82
CA GLY A 40 -1.11 1.74 -16.06
C GLY A 40 -1.84 0.54 -16.67
N GLN A 41 -1.18 -0.18 -17.57
CA GLN A 41 -1.73 -1.42 -18.16
C GLN A 41 -1.78 -2.54 -17.13
N LEU A 42 -0.74 -2.67 -16.29
CA LEU A 42 -0.70 -3.67 -15.23
C LEU A 42 -1.79 -3.42 -14.18
N ILE A 43 -1.99 -2.17 -13.74
CA ILE A 43 -3.05 -1.81 -12.79
C ILE A 43 -4.41 -2.08 -13.41
N ASP A 44 -4.62 -1.72 -14.68
CA ASP A 44 -5.87 -1.99 -15.37
C ASP A 44 -6.18 -3.49 -15.41
N GLU A 45 -5.23 -4.29 -15.91
CA GLU A 45 -5.39 -5.73 -16.09
C GLU A 45 -5.52 -6.51 -14.78
N TRP A 46 -4.71 -6.16 -13.76
CA TRP A 46 -4.61 -6.95 -12.53
C TRP A 46 -5.53 -6.46 -11.42
N LEU A 47 -5.97 -5.20 -11.45
CA LEU A 47 -6.79 -4.62 -10.38
C LEU A 47 -8.09 -4.00 -10.92
N ALA A 48 -8.02 -3.13 -11.93
CA ALA A 48 -9.19 -2.37 -12.37
C ALA A 48 -10.26 -3.26 -13.01
N GLN A 49 -9.87 -4.10 -13.98
CA GLN A 49 -10.78 -5.01 -14.66
C GLN A 49 -11.35 -6.08 -13.70
N PRO A 50 -10.56 -6.77 -12.86
CA PRO A 50 -11.09 -7.79 -11.95
C PRO A 50 -12.03 -7.24 -10.88
N THR A 51 -11.87 -5.97 -10.47
CA THR A 51 -12.70 -5.33 -9.43
C THR A 51 -13.81 -4.43 -10.00
N GLY A 52 -13.90 -4.28 -11.32
CA GLY A 52 -14.87 -3.39 -11.95
C GLY A 52 -14.70 -1.93 -11.49
N MET A 53 -13.47 -1.44 -11.48
CA MET A 53 -13.19 0.00 -11.36
C MET A 53 -13.91 0.76 -12.49
N GLN A 54 -14.46 1.92 -12.16
CA GLN A 54 -15.37 2.66 -13.04
C GLN A 54 -14.71 3.84 -13.72
N ASP A 55 -13.70 4.43 -13.09
CA ASP A 55 -13.08 5.68 -13.50
C ASP A 55 -11.58 5.51 -13.85
N PHE A 56 -10.92 4.46 -13.37
CA PHE A 56 -9.51 4.22 -13.65
C PHE A 56 -9.28 3.89 -15.14
N LEU A 57 -8.25 4.53 -15.73
CA LEU A 57 -7.76 4.25 -17.07
C LEU A 57 -6.23 4.14 -17.04
N PRO A 58 -5.59 3.33 -17.89
CA PRO A 58 -4.13 3.19 -17.92
C PRO A 58 -3.36 4.53 -18.02
N GLU A 59 -3.90 5.51 -18.74
CA GLU A 59 -3.34 6.86 -18.88
C GLU A 59 -3.35 7.70 -17.60
N HIS A 60 -4.05 7.26 -16.56
CA HIS A 60 -4.01 7.91 -15.25
C HIS A 60 -2.69 7.65 -14.51
N VAL A 61 -1.79 6.83 -15.06
CA VAL A 61 -0.42 6.71 -14.60
C VAL A 61 0.49 7.67 -15.38
N ILE A 62 0.90 8.74 -14.71
CA ILE A 62 1.72 9.80 -15.31
C ILE A 62 3.17 9.64 -14.89
N TYR A 63 4.05 9.40 -15.86
CA TYR A 63 5.48 9.31 -15.63
C TYR A 63 6.15 10.67 -15.68
N ARG A 64 7.18 10.85 -14.85
CA ARG A 64 8.08 12.00 -14.85
C ARG A 64 9.53 11.54 -14.82
N THR A 65 10.31 12.01 -15.77
CA THR A 65 11.77 11.86 -15.77
C THR A 65 12.40 12.97 -14.94
N ALA A 66 13.49 12.64 -14.24
CA ALA A 66 14.33 13.64 -13.60
C ALA A 66 15.80 13.24 -13.75
N ASP A 67 16.68 14.23 -13.93
CA ASP A 67 18.13 14.02 -14.11
C ASP A 67 18.81 13.39 -12.88
N THR A 68 18.07 13.25 -11.78
CA THR A 68 18.56 12.74 -10.50
C THR A 68 18.36 11.24 -10.31
N SER A 69 17.75 10.54 -11.29
CA SER A 69 17.49 9.10 -11.22
C SER A 69 17.47 8.45 -12.60
N ALA A 70 17.92 7.19 -12.67
CA ALA A 70 17.79 6.35 -13.84
C ALA A 70 16.35 5.79 -14.02
N HIS A 71 15.52 5.89 -13.00
CA HIS A 71 14.14 5.37 -12.99
C HIS A 71 13.14 6.53 -13.00
N ARG A 72 12.13 6.41 -13.86
CA ARG A 72 11.04 7.39 -13.97
C ARG A 72 10.22 7.39 -12.68
N GLN A 73 9.97 8.57 -12.14
CA GLN A 73 8.92 8.74 -11.13
C GLN A 73 7.57 8.57 -11.80
N PHE A 74 6.55 8.23 -11.01
CA PHE A 74 5.18 8.14 -11.50
C PHE A 74 4.20 8.67 -10.46
N ILE A 75 3.03 9.08 -10.93
CA ILE A 75 1.87 9.44 -10.12
C ILE A 75 0.69 8.64 -10.68
N ILE A 76 -0.07 8.01 -9.79
CA ILE A 76 -1.29 7.30 -10.14
C ILE A 76 -2.46 8.19 -9.73
N TYR A 77 -3.33 8.52 -10.68
CA TYR A 77 -4.60 9.19 -10.40
C TYR A 77 -5.72 8.15 -10.33
N MET A 78 -6.51 8.18 -9.27
CA MET A 78 -7.64 7.27 -9.07
C MET A 78 -8.77 8.00 -8.37
N SER A 79 -10.02 7.68 -8.70
CA SER A 79 -11.17 8.21 -7.98
C SER A 79 -11.23 7.61 -6.57
N ALA A 80 -11.83 8.31 -5.61
CA ALA A 80 -11.98 7.77 -4.26
C ALA A 80 -12.78 6.44 -4.24
N ARG A 81 -13.69 6.24 -5.21
CA ARG A 81 -14.51 5.03 -5.33
C ARG A 81 -13.70 3.84 -5.84
N ASP A 82 -12.85 4.06 -6.84
CA ASP A 82 -11.98 3.01 -7.35
C ASP A 82 -10.89 2.67 -6.35
N LEU A 83 -10.38 3.69 -5.67
CA LEU A 83 -9.45 3.53 -4.56
C LEU A 83 -10.14 2.69 -3.45
N ALA A 84 -11.37 3.00 -3.04
CA ALA A 84 -12.14 2.20 -2.07
C ALA A 84 -12.23 0.68 -2.37
N ARG A 85 -12.16 0.27 -3.65
CA ARG A 85 -12.15 -1.15 -4.02
C ARG A 85 -10.86 -1.84 -3.64
N LEU A 86 -9.71 -1.16 -3.71
CA LEU A 86 -8.46 -1.69 -3.19
C LEU A 86 -8.56 -1.93 -1.68
N GLY A 87 -9.16 -1.00 -0.93
CA GLY A 87 -9.43 -1.20 0.49
C GLY A 87 -10.35 -2.41 0.76
N ALA A 88 -11.40 -2.57 -0.06
CA ALA A 88 -12.29 -3.73 0.03
C ALA A 88 -11.57 -5.06 -0.26
N LEU A 89 -10.59 -5.11 -1.18
CA LEU A 89 -9.77 -6.30 -1.38
C LEU A 89 -9.02 -6.70 -0.11
N PHE A 90 -8.44 -5.75 0.62
CA PHE A 90 -7.76 -6.03 1.90
C PHE A 90 -8.75 -6.53 2.96
N LEU A 91 -9.94 -5.95 3.00
CA LEU A 91 -11.03 -6.41 3.88
C LEU A 91 -11.69 -7.71 3.42
N GLU A 92 -11.34 -8.29 2.28
CA GLU A 92 -11.94 -9.54 1.79
C GLU A 92 -10.85 -10.56 1.44
N ASP A 93 -9.71 -10.51 2.12
CA ASP A 93 -8.57 -11.43 1.93
C ASP A 93 -8.15 -11.55 0.46
N GLY A 94 -8.23 -10.43 -0.26
CA GLY A 94 -7.86 -10.25 -1.66
C GLY A 94 -8.91 -10.73 -2.66
N ARG A 95 -10.14 -10.98 -2.21
CA ARG A 95 -11.24 -11.45 -3.04
C ARG A 95 -12.13 -10.31 -3.50
N TRP A 96 -12.62 -10.43 -4.73
CA TRP A 96 -13.70 -9.62 -5.27
C TRP A 96 -14.83 -10.56 -5.73
N GLY A 97 -15.85 -10.71 -4.90
CA GLY A 97 -16.86 -11.76 -5.07
C GLY A 97 -16.22 -13.15 -5.05
N ASP A 98 -16.40 -13.91 -6.13
CA ASP A 98 -15.85 -15.26 -6.25
C ASP A 98 -14.39 -15.31 -6.75
N VAL A 99 -13.84 -14.18 -7.21
CA VAL A 99 -12.51 -14.10 -7.83
C VAL A 99 -11.45 -13.75 -6.78
N GLN A 100 -10.35 -14.52 -6.75
CA GLN A 100 -9.15 -14.16 -5.99
C GLN A 100 -8.29 -13.20 -6.83
N VAL A 101 -8.33 -11.91 -6.51
CA VAL A 101 -7.60 -10.87 -7.26
C VAL A 101 -6.16 -10.76 -6.75
N VAL A 102 -5.99 -10.71 -5.42
CA VAL A 102 -4.69 -10.69 -4.75
C VAL A 102 -4.62 -11.90 -3.83
N PRO A 103 -3.56 -12.74 -3.85
CA PRO A 103 -3.47 -13.86 -2.90
C PRO A 103 -3.53 -13.36 -1.45
N GLY A 104 -4.40 -13.94 -0.61
CA GLY A 104 -4.49 -13.53 0.81
C GLY A 104 -3.16 -13.62 1.55
N ALA A 105 -2.37 -14.66 1.28
CA ALA A 105 -1.02 -14.79 1.83
C ALA A 105 -0.06 -13.65 1.42
N TRP A 106 -0.26 -13.06 0.24
CA TRP A 106 0.50 -11.89 -0.19
C TRP A 106 0.06 -10.63 0.56
N LEU A 107 -1.22 -10.48 0.86
CA LEU A 107 -1.69 -9.38 1.71
C LEU A 107 -1.03 -9.47 3.09
N ASP A 108 -1.09 -10.63 3.74
CA ASP A 108 -0.43 -10.91 5.02
C ASP A 108 1.08 -10.61 4.98
N GLU A 109 1.77 -11.06 3.94
CA GLU A 109 3.20 -10.81 3.77
C GLU A 109 3.48 -9.31 3.56
N SER A 110 2.67 -8.63 2.75
CA SER A 110 2.87 -7.22 2.41
C SER A 110 2.64 -6.28 3.59
N THR A 111 1.75 -6.64 4.52
CA THR A 111 1.43 -5.88 5.73
C THR A 111 2.22 -6.38 6.95
N THR A 112 3.14 -7.34 6.76
CA THR A 112 4.08 -7.74 7.81
C THR A 112 5.08 -6.62 8.09
N ARG A 113 5.35 -6.38 9.37
CA ARG A 113 6.33 -5.37 9.82
C ARG A 113 7.75 -5.85 9.57
N TYR A 114 8.42 -5.23 8.59
CA TYR A 114 9.85 -5.48 8.29
C TYR A 114 10.78 -4.42 8.84
N SER A 115 10.29 -3.20 9.05
CA SER A 115 11.04 -2.12 9.72
C SER A 115 10.31 -1.65 10.96
N SER A 116 11.04 -1.49 12.07
CA SER A 116 10.54 -0.85 13.28
C SER A 116 10.86 0.64 13.26
N LEU A 117 9.84 1.45 13.48
CA LEU A 117 9.92 2.90 13.51
C LEU A 117 9.70 3.37 14.94
N SER A 118 10.76 3.48 15.74
CA SER A 118 10.67 3.87 17.14
C SER A 118 10.20 5.31 17.36
N ASP A 119 10.29 6.17 16.35
CA ASP A 119 10.14 7.63 16.47
C ASP A 119 9.22 8.25 15.39
N ALA A 120 8.40 7.46 14.69
CA ALA A 120 7.62 7.93 13.53
C ALA A 120 6.21 8.47 13.87
N GLY A 121 5.87 8.67 15.14
CA GLY A 121 4.61 9.28 15.56
C GLY A 121 3.43 8.32 15.46
N LEU A 122 2.55 8.51 14.46
CA LEU A 122 1.32 7.71 14.26
C LEU A 122 1.59 6.28 13.76
N PHE A 123 2.81 5.98 13.30
CA PHE A 123 3.19 4.67 12.78
C PHE A 123 4.38 4.16 13.55
N ASP A 124 4.40 2.86 13.83
CA ASP A 124 5.49 2.20 14.50
C ASP A 124 6.17 1.13 13.63
N GLY A 125 5.64 0.86 12.44
CA GLY A 125 6.16 -0.12 11.51
C GLY A 125 6.09 0.27 10.04
N TYR A 126 6.87 -0.42 9.22
CA TYR A 126 6.76 -0.37 7.77
C TYR A 126 6.85 -1.78 7.16
N GLY A 127 5.92 -2.09 6.27
CA GLY A 127 5.84 -3.33 5.49
C GLY A 127 6.30 -3.14 4.05
N TYR A 128 5.73 -3.91 3.11
CA TYR A 128 5.94 -3.70 1.68
C TYR A 128 5.10 -2.52 1.20
N LEU A 129 5.67 -1.31 1.35
CA LEU A 129 5.06 -0.03 0.99
C LEU A 129 3.87 0.42 1.87
N TRP A 130 3.65 -0.27 2.99
CA TRP A 130 2.62 0.05 3.99
C TRP A 130 3.22 0.70 5.22
N TRP A 131 2.62 1.81 5.66
CA TRP A 131 2.86 2.33 7.00
C TRP A 131 1.93 1.59 7.97
N LEU A 132 2.52 1.04 9.03
CA LEU A 132 1.84 0.16 9.97
C LEU A 132 1.76 0.84 11.35
N ASP A 133 0.61 0.68 11.98
CA ASP A 133 0.39 1.00 13.39
C ASP A 133 -0.02 -0.28 14.14
N THR A 134 0.87 -0.77 15.00
CA THR A 134 0.68 -2.02 15.75
C THR A 134 -0.39 -1.90 16.84
N ASP A 135 -0.76 -0.68 17.28
CA ASP A 135 -1.82 -0.48 18.30
C ASP A 135 -3.23 -0.52 17.68
N ILE A 136 -3.36 -0.24 16.38
CA ILE A 136 -4.66 -0.16 15.69
C ILE A 136 -4.80 -1.23 14.59
N TYR A 137 -3.73 -1.96 14.25
CA TYR A 137 -3.67 -2.84 13.06
C TYR A 137 -4.20 -2.11 11.82
N THR A 138 -3.85 -0.83 11.68
CA THR A 138 -4.28 0.00 10.56
C THR A 138 -3.22 -0.04 9.49
N ASP A 139 -3.62 -0.49 8.31
CA ASP A 139 -2.85 -0.34 7.08
C ASP A 139 -3.13 1.06 6.51
N PHE A 140 -2.12 1.94 6.54
CA PHE A 140 -2.19 3.20 5.83
C PHE A 140 -1.49 3.08 4.49
N GLU A 141 -2.25 3.29 3.41
CA GLU A 141 -1.67 3.51 2.11
C GLU A 141 -1.09 4.93 2.02
N THR A 142 -0.06 5.05 1.19
CA THR A 142 0.78 6.23 1.05
C THR A 142 0.00 7.42 0.47
N VAL A 143 0.04 8.54 1.20
CA VAL A 143 -0.43 9.86 0.78
C VAL A 143 0.47 10.39 -0.35
N TRP A 144 0.01 10.32 -1.59
CA TRP A 144 0.61 11.04 -2.72
C TRP A 144 -0.21 12.28 -3.07
N GLY A 145 -0.11 13.32 -2.23
CA GLY A 145 -0.74 14.61 -2.45
C GLY A 145 -1.41 15.16 -1.19
N ARG A 146 -1.10 16.41 -0.85
CA ARG A 146 -1.38 17.11 0.42
C ARG A 146 -2.84 17.18 0.94
N ARG A 147 -3.82 16.37 0.51
CA ARG A 147 -5.24 16.62 0.86
C ARG A 147 -6.15 15.46 1.25
N VAL A 148 -5.81 14.18 1.07
CA VAL A 148 -6.66 13.09 1.57
C VAL A 148 -5.80 11.89 1.95
N GLY A 149 -6.01 11.36 3.16
CA GLY A 149 -5.51 10.07 3.60
C GLY A 149 -6.69 9.15 3.88
N TRP A 150 -6.47 7.85 3.77
CA TRP A 150 -7.46 6.81 3.97
C TRP A 150 -6.80 5.63 4.67
N SER A 151 -7.59 4.89 5.44
CA SER A 151 -7.09 3.83 6.31
C SER A 151 -7.96 2.60 6.19
N VAL A 152 -7.30 1.45 6.04
CA VAL A 152 -7.96 0.14 6.09
C VAL A 152 -7.74 -0.42 7.49
N HIS A 153 -8.83 -0.80 8.14
CA HIS A 153 -8.80 -1.40 9.48
C HIS A 153 -9.31 -2.84 9.37
N ASP A 154 -8.41 -3.82 9.48
CA ASP A 154 -8.81 -5.22 9.60
C ASP A 154 -8.70 -5.68 11.05
N HIS A 155 -9.83 -6.11 11.62
CA HIS A 155 -9.92 -6.56 13.01
C HIS A 155 -9.74 -8.07 13.18
N ARG A 156 -9.58 -8.85 12.10
CA ARG A 156 -9.45 -10.32 12.15
C ARG A 156 -8.17 -10.80 12.82
N SER A 157 -7.10 -10.00 12.81
CA SER A 157 -5.84 -10.32 13.48
C SER A 157 -5.96 -10.44 15.01
N ARG A 158 -6.97 -9.81 15.64
CA ARG A 158 -7.23 -9.92 17.10
C ARG A 158 -7.50 -11.34 17.57
N GLN A 159 -8.01 -12.23 16.72
CA GLN A 159 -8.36 -13.60 17.15
C GLN A 159 -7.18 -14.57 17.10
N ARG A 160 -6.05 -14.23 16.45
CA ARG A 160 -4.89 -15.13 16.33
C ARG A 160 -3.84 -14.94 17.43
N VAL A 161 -3.88 -13.82 18.16
CA VAL A 161 -2.94 -13.53 19.25
C VAL A 161 -3.69 -13.45 20.58
N GLY A 162 -3.94 -14.62 21.18
CA GLY A 162 -4.20 -14.75 22.62
C GLY A 162 -5.60 -14.35 23.10
N GLY A 163 -6.27 -15.29 23.77
CA GLY A 163 -7.48 -15.00 24.55
C GLY A 163 -7.20 -13.96 25.64
N GLY A 164 -7.89 -12.84 25.57
CA GLY A 164 -7.86 -11.76 26.55
C GLY A 164 -9.06 -10.84 26.31
N ASP A 165 -9.85 -10.68 27.37
CA ASP A 165 -11.19 -10.11 27.44
C ASP A 165 -11.54 -8.95 26.50
N ALA A 166 -12.73 -9.09 25.90
CA ALA A 166 -13.41 -8.07 25.14
C ALA A 166 -13.78 -6.85 25.99
N GLN A 167 -13.33 -5.67 25.60
CA GLN A 167 -13.99 -4.40 25.91
C GLN A 167 -14.32 -3.69 24.59
N GLY A 168 -15.62 -3.49 24.39
CA GLY A 168 -16.20 -3.05 23.13
C GLY A 168 -15.93 -1.58 22.82
N TYR A 169 -15.74 -1.33 21.52
CA TYR A 169 -15.97 -0.03 20.90
C TYR A 169 -16.85 -0.26 19.66
N GLY A 170 -17.89 0.58 19.54
CA GLY A 170 -19.08 0.34 18.73
C GLY A 170 -18.82 0.10 17.24
N ALA A 171 -19.41 -0.98 16.73
CA ALA A 171 -19.53 -1.24 15.30
C ALA A 171 -20.60 -0.32 14.69
N ALA A 172 -20.22 0.50 13.70
CA ALA A 172 -21.16 1.09 12.78
C ALA A 172 -21.50 0.03 11.71
N THR A 173 -22.59 -0.71 11.92
CA THR A 173 -23.18 -1.58 10.90
C THR A 173 -23.83 -0.75 9.80
N TRP A 174 -23.34 -0.85 8.57
CA TRP A 174 -24.09 -0.42 7.39
C TRP A 174 -24.99 -1.56 6.91
N ARG A 175 -26.31 -1.36 7.04
CA ARG A 175 -27.33 -2.18 6.36
C ARG A 175 -27.60 -1.53 5.00
N SER A 176 -27.58 -2.34 3.95
CA SER A 176 -28.08 -1.96 2.64
C SER A 176 -29.58 -1.68 2.70
N ALA A 177 -30.01 -0.58 2.08
CA ALA A 177 -31.35 -0.40 1.55
C ALA A 177 -31.22 -0.09 0.06
#